data_AF-A0A960CXN6-F1
#
_entry.id   AF-A0A960CXN6-F1
#
_cell.length_a   1.000
_cell.length_b   1.000
_cell.length_c   1.000
_cell.angle_alpha   90.00
_cell.angle_beta   90.00
_cell.angle_gamma   90.00
#
_symmetry.space_group_name_H-M   'P 1'
#
loop_
_entity.id
_entity.type
_entity.pdbx_description
1 polymer ?
#
loop_
_entity_poly.entity_id
_entity_poly.type
_entity_poly.pdbx_seq_one_letter_code
_entity_poly.pdbx_strand_id
1 'polypeptide(L)'
;MTTAANPRHHAPASASPFTGLAVLIRFALRRDRRRLVVWISMLTLMMVYAPNAIKLAYPGEAQRQARVNLLKTPAGIMLGGPMFGGDETDLGVMMANELMLTLIVAVSILAILTVIRHTRAEEENGSAELVLSSVVGRHARTAAAVIVMVAVNVVLAITMTAGMAASGFALVDTAAMCLGITAAASVFGALAAVTAQLWRQARTASGAAMAALAAAVLIRGAGDVIDNSGSVLSWFSPIAWAQQMRAFVALRWWPLALLLALAAALIGVAAVLETRRQYDDAVLASSGEHPGARPVGGVFGLQLVTHRGLTMGWAIALLVAGAAFGSMTKSLLDAARDNELIARMLSAQGTDGVYTTMTQFLAAATTAYVVNVIVGISRDEESGAGEAVLAGSVSRWAWLLSALGAALLGAAVLLGCAGLGNGLGAGLTLNEPHTILRLTGAALAFLPAMAVVAAVAALGVALRRPGLGWLAVTFVVAALYLGALLRLPRWLIDASPVSRTTAPSSISVAALAVMTLIAAGMTVIAGWLYRRRDVV
;
A
#
# COMPACT_ATOMS: atom_id res chain seq x y z
N MET A 1 -72.99 -5.03 30.26
CA MET A 1 -71.77 -4.19 30.31
C MET A 1 -70.59 -5.09 30.66
N THR A 2 -69.80 -5.47 29.68
CA THR A 2 -68.52 -6.19 29.87
C THR A 2 -67.53 -5.56 28.90
N THR A 3 -66.69 -4.68 29.43
CA THR A 3 -65.59 -4.03 28.73
C THR A 3 -64.50 -5.07 28.44
N ALA A 4 -64.28 -5.35 27.15
CA ALA A 4 -63.16 -6.18 26.72
C ALA A 4 -61.84 -5.45 27.01
N ALA A 5 -60.98 -6.07 27.80
CA ALA A 5 -59.66 -5.56 28.11
C ALA A 5 -58.79 -5.56 26.84
N ASN A 6 -58.25 -4.39 26.50
CA ASN A 6 -57.32 -4.20 25.39
C ASN A 6 -56.07 -5.10 25.61
N PRO A 7 -55.65 -5.94 24.64
CA PRO A 7 -54.43 -6.71 24.79
C PRO A 7 -53.26 -5.73 24.82
N ARG A 8 -52.58 -5.66 25.96
CA ARG A 8 -51.31 -4.94 26.07
C ARG A 8 -50.32 -5.61 25.14
N HIS A 9 -49.98 -4.96 24.02
CA HIS A 9 -48.81 -5.31 23.25
C HIS A 9 -47.59 -5.21 24.18
N HIS A 10 -47.11 -6.35 24.67
CA HIS A 10 -45.78 -6.42 25.25
C HIS A 10 -44.80 -6.11 24.12
N ALA A 11 -44.20 -4.91 24.15
CA ALA A 11 -43.02 -4.63 23.36
C ALA A 11 -42.03 -5.78 23.62
N PRO A 12 -41.52 -6.46 22.57
CA PRO A 12 -40.54 -7.51 22.77
C PRO A 12 -39.38 -6.95 23.61
N ALA A 13 -38.92 -7.75 24.58
CA ALA A 13 -37.79 -7.36 25.44
C ALA A 13 -36.68 -6.78 24.57
N SER A 14 -36.21 -5.57 24.89
CA SER A 14 -35.21 -4.87 24.09
C SER A 14 -34.00 -5.76 23.89
N ALA A 15 -33.88 -6.36 22.69
CA ALA A 15 -32.76 -7.22 22.37
C ALA A 15 -31.47 -6.42 22.56
N SER A 16 -30.45 -7.04 23.17
CA SER A 16 -29.16 -6.38 23.40
C SER A 16 -28.62 -5.78 22.10
N PRO A 17 -27.99 -4.59 22.14
CA PRO A 17 -27.37 -4.00 20.95
C PRO A 17 -26.26 -4.87 20.32
N PHE A 18 -25.85 -5.95 21.00
CA PHE A 18 -24.86 -6.93 20.55
C PHE A 18 -25.46 -8.30 20.20
N THR A 19 -26.79 -8.41 20.04
CA THR A 19 -27.44 -9.66 19.64
C THR A 19 -26.87 -10.14 18.29
N GLY A 20 -26.53 -11.43 18.18
CA GLY A 20 -25.96 -12.03 16.97
C GLY A 20 -24.43 -11.91 16.82
N LEU A 21 -23.73 -11.24 17.76
CA LEU A 21 -22.28 -10.97 17.67
C LEU A 21 -21.42 -12.24 17.44
N ALA A 22 -21.64 -13.30 18.21
CA ALA A 22 -20.86 -14.53 18.09
C ALA A 22 -21.03 -15.22 16.73
N VAL A 23 -22.23 -15.12 16.13
CA VAL A 23 -22.52 -15.68 14.82
C VAL A 23 -21.78 -14.88 13.74
N LEU A 24 -21.79 -13.54 13.84
CA LEU A 24 -21.07 -12.67 12.92
C LEU A 24 -19.55 -12.88 12.97
N ILE A 25 -18.96 -13.01 14.17
CA ILE A 25 -17.54 -13.32 14.33
C ILE A 25 -17.20 -14.65 13.64
N ARG A 26 -17.99 -15.70 13.91
CA ARG A 26 -17.79 -17.02 13.31
C ARG A 26 -17.92 -16.97 11.78
N PHE A 27 -18.90 -16.22 11.27
CA PHE A 27 -19.10 -16.03 9.84
C PHE A 27 -17.91 -15.31 9.20
N ALA A 28 -17.46 -14.20 9.77
CA ALA A 28 -16.32 -13.43 9.30
C ALA A 28 -15.04 -14.29 9.23
N LEU A 29 -14.75 -15.07 10.29
CA LEU A 29 -13.60 -15.97 10.32
C LEU A 29 -13.69 -17.08 9.26
N ARG A 30 -14.87 -17.66 9.04
CA ARG A 30 -15.07 -18.68 7.99
C ARG A 30 -14.90 -18.11 6.59
N ARG A 31 -15.46 -16.92 6.35
CA ARG A 31 -15.38 -16.20 5.07
C ARG A 31 -13.93 -15.82 4.74
N ASP A 32 -13.19 -15.35 5.73
CA ASP A 32 -11.85 -14.83 5.53
C ASP A 32 -10.73 -15.85 5.80
N ARG A 33 -11.02 -17.10 6.16
CA ARG A 33 -10.02 -18.13 6.52
C ARG A 33 -8.83 -18.22 5.57
N ARG A 34 -9.06 -18.24 4.25
CA ARG A 34 -7.97 -18.34 3.26
C ARG A 34 -7.12 -17.08 3.25
N ARG A 35 -7.76 -15.91 3.27
CA ARG A 35 -7.11 -14.60 3.33
C ARG A 35 -6.28 -14.49 4.62
N LEU A 36 -6.88 -14.76 5.77
CA LEU A 36 -6.21 -14.67 7.08
C LEU A 36 -5.06 -15.66 7.20
N VAL A 37 -5.23 -16.92 6.76
CA VAL A 37 -4.15 -17.91 6.76
C VAL A 37 -2.98 -17.45 5.90
N VAL A 38 -3.24 -16.93 4.69
CA VAL A 38 -2.15 -16.43 3.82
C VAL A 38 -1.42 -15.25 4.48
N TRP A 39 -2.15 -14.28 5.03
CA TRP A 39 -1.54 -13.13 5.70
C TRP A 39 -0.75 -13.52 6.96
N ILE A 40 -1.34 -14.33 7.84
CA ILE A 40 -0.70 -14.78 9.08
C ILE A 40 0.54 -15.60 8.76
N SER A 41 0.44 -16.56 7.83
CA SER A 41 1.58 -17.38 7.42
C SER A 41 2.67 -16.54 6.79
N MET A 42 2.35 -15.64 5.86
CA MET A 42 3.36 -14.80 5.18
C MET A 42 4.11 -13.89 6.15
N LEU A 43 3.41 -13.19 7.04
CA LEU A 43 4.03 -12.28 8.01
C LEU A 43 4.82 -13.03 9.08
N THR A 44 4.32 -14.18 9.53
CA THR A 44 5.04 -15.05 10.48
C THR A 44 6.29 -15.65 9.84
N LEU A 45 6.20 -16.15 8.61
CA LEU A 45 7.34 -16.68 7.87
C LEU A 45 8.40 -15.61 7.63
N MET A 46 8.01 -14.35 7.43
CA MET A 46 8.95 -13.24 7.31
C MET A 46 9.78 -13.05 8.59
N MET A 47 9.18 -13.23 9.77
CA MET A 47 9.90 -13.19 11.06
C MET A 47 10.85 -14.36 11.31
N VAL A 48 10.60 -15.50 10.67
CA VAL A 48 11.52 -16.65 10.70
C VAL A 48 12.62 -16.49 9.65
N TYR A 49 12.28 -16.00 8.46
CA TYR A 49 13.18 -15.91 7.32
C TYR A 49 14.21 -14.79 7.47
N ALA A 50 13.77 -13.57 7.82
CA ALA A 50 14.62 -12.39 7.76
C ALA A 50 15.89 -12.46 8.65
N PRO A 51 15.82 -12.95 9.91
CA PRO A 51 17.03 -13.11 10.73
C PRO A 51 18.04 -14.07 10.09
N ASN A 52 17.55 -15.18 9.52
CA ASN A 52 18.39 -16.19 8.89
C ASN A 52 18.99 -15.69 7.58
N ALA A 53 18.23 -14.94 6.79
CA ALA A 53 18.71 -14.31 5.57
C ALA A 53 19.84 -13.31 5.86
N ILE A 54 19.71 -12.51 6.92
CA ILE A 54 20.76 -11.55 7.32
C ILE A 54 22.00 -12.27 7.83
N LYS A 55 21.86 -13.33 8.63
CA LYS A 55 22.99 -14.18 9.07
C LYS A 55 23.77 -14.77 7.87
N LEU A 56 23.06 -15.22 6.84
CA LEU A 56 23.66 -15.81 5.64
C LEU A 56 24.30 -14.76 4.72
N ALA A 57 23.67 -13.60 4.56
CA ALA A 57 24.16 -12.54 3.69
C ALA A 57 25.31 -11.73 4.30
N TYR A 58 25.35 -11.58 5.63
CA TYR A 58 26.34 -10.79 6.37
C TYR A 58 26.91 -11.57 7.57
N PRO A 59 27.65 -12.66 7.33
CA PRO A 59 28.21 -13.49 8.40
C PRO A 59 29.24 -12.72 9.24
N GLY A 60 30.03 -11.84 8.61
CA GLY A 60 31.10 -11.09 9.27
C GLY A 60 30.64 -9.77 9.92
N GLU A 61 31.24 -9.44 11.06
CA GLU A 61 30.94 -8.23 11.83
C GLU A 61 31.18 -6.94 11.03
N ALA A 62 32.31 -6.87 10.31
CA ALA A 62 32.63 -5.73 9.45
C ALA A 62 31.58 -5.49 8.34
N GLN A 63 30.97 -6.57 7.82
CA GLN A 63 29.92 -6.49 6.80
C GLN A 63 28.60 -5.99 7.41
N ARG A 64 28.27 -6.40 8.64
CA ARG A 64 27.11 -5.87 9.37
C ARG A 64 27.30 -4.41 9.74
N GLN A 65 28.50 -4.01 10.15
CA GLN A 65 28.81 -2.61 10.43
C GLN A 65 28.67 -1.73 9.17
N ALA A 66 29.12 -2.21 8.01
CA ALA A 66 28.93 -1.50 6.74
C ALA A 66 27.43 -1.31 6.40
N ARG A 67 26.60 -2.33 6.67
CA ARG A 67 25.14 -2.24 6.50
C ARG A 67 24.51 -1.23 7.46
N VAL A 68 24.89 -1.26 8.74
CA VAL A 68 24.45 -0.31 9.76
C VAL A 68 24.77 1.12 9.34
N ASN A 69 26.00 1.38 8.88
CA ASN A 69 26.41 2.70 8.41
C ASN A 69 25.59 3.19 7.20
N LEU A 70 25.22 2.28 6.29
CA LEU A 70 24.34 2.61 5.17
C LEU A 70 22.91 2.96 5.62
N LEU A 71 22.42 2.32 6.68
CA LEU A 71 21.07 2.54 7.21
C LEU A 71 20.96 3.74 8.14
N LYS A 72 22.08 4.24 8.70
CA LYS A 72 22.15 5.52 9.43
C LYS A 72 21.95 6.75 8.57
N THR A 73 21.85 6.57 7.25
CA THR A 73 21.53 7.68 6.34
C THR A 73 20.10 8.19 6.60
N PRO A 74 19.81 9.48 6.36
CA PRO A 74 18.46 10.02 6.59
C PRO A 74 17.34 9.22 5.89
N ALA A 75 17.61 8.70 4.70
CA ALA A 75 16.69 7.82 3.99
C ALA A 75 16.57 6.43 4.63
N GLY A 76 17.68 5.86 5.12
CA GLY A 76 17.66 4.60 5.87
C GLY A 76 16.84 4.70 7.15
N ILE A 77 16.96 5.81 7.90
CA ILE A 77 16.18 6.09 9.10
C ILE A 77 14.69 6.32 8.77
N MET A 78 14.41 7.01 7.65
CA MET A 78 13.06 7.15 7.12
C MET A 78 12.41 5.81 6.74
N LEU A 79 13.17 4.81 6.28
CA LEU A 79 12.64 3.53 5.80
C LEU A 79 12.67 2.40 6.83
N GLY A 80 13.63 2.38 7.74
CA GLY A 80 13.75 1.36 8.79
C GLY A 80 13.14 1.82 10.10
N GLY A 81 13.61 2.95 10.61
CA GLY A 81 13.31 3.40 11.96
C GLY A 81 14.49 4.10 12.61
N PRO A 82 14.30 4.60 13.83
CA PRO A 82 15.39 5.10 14.65
C PRO A 82 16.33 3.94 14.98
N MET A 83 17.63 4.10 14.72
CA MET A 83 18.64 3.09 15.07
C MET A 83 18.94 3.17 16.57
N PHE A 84 18.15 2.47 17.37
CA PHE A 84 18.43 2.34 18.80
C PHE A 84 19.53 1.30 19.05
N GLY A 85 20.38 1.55 20.06
CA GLY A 85 21.34 0.57 20.58
C GLY A 85 22.80 0.98 20.41
N GLY A 86 23.66 0.52 21.32
CA GLY A 86 25.12 0.68 21.21
C GLY A 86 25.79 -0.41 20.38
N ASP A 87 25.28 -1.65 20.46
CA ASP A 87 25.69 -2.81 19.64
C ASP A 87 24.70 -3.00 18.47
N GLU A 88 24.78 -2.10 17.49
CA GLU A 88 23.87 -2.07 16.33
C GLU A 88 24.05 -3.26 15.37
N THR A 89 25.11 -4.06 15.55
CA THR A 89 25.41 -5.27 14.79
C THR A 89 24.78 -6.53 15.37
N ASP A 90 24.19 -6.44 16.57
CA ASP A 90 23.38 -7.51 17.11
C ASP A 90 22.13 -7.70 16.24
N LEU A 91 21.87 -8.96 15.90
CA LEU A 91 20.80 -9.32 15.00
C LEU A 91 19.43 -8.95 15.56
N GLY A 92 19.25 -8.98 16.89
CA GLY A 92 18.00 -8.60 17.53
C GLY A 92 17.68 -7.13 17.31
N VAL A 93 18.69 -6.28 17.52
CA VAL A 93 18.66 -4.84 17.28
C VAL A 93 18.41 -4.53 15.79
N MET A 94 19.10 -5.22 14.89
CA MET A 94 18.87 -5.07 13.44
C MET A 94 17.43 -5.44 13.05
N MET A 95 16.85 -6.50 13.63
CA MET A 95 15.47 -6.88 13.33
C MET A 95 14.48 -5.81 13.81
N ALA A 96 14.68 -5.30 15.03
CA ALA A 96 13.82 -4.27 15.60
C ALA A 96 13.90 -2.94 14.81
N ASN A 97 15.11 -2.54 14.40
CA ASN A 97 15.30 -1.28 13.70
C ASN A 97 14.91 -1.35 12.20
N GLU A 98 15.05 -2.50 11.53
CA GLU A 98 14.78 -2.60 10.09
C GLU A 98 13.39 -3.16 9.74
N LEU A 99 12.92 -4.18 10.47
CA LEU A 99 11.69 -4.90 10.09
C LEU A 99 10.42 -4.36 10.75
N MET A 100 10.56 -3.71 11.90
CA MET A 100 9.41 -3.32 12.71
C MET A 100 8.48 -2.37 11.95
N LEU A 101 9.01 -1.35 11.25
CA LEU A 101 8.18 -0.45 10.45
C LEU A 101 7.43 -1.19 9.35
N THR A 102 8.14 -2.03 8.59
CA THR A 102 7.57 -2.80 7.47
C THR A 102 6.41 -3.67 7.95
N LEU A 103 6.57 -4.32 9.11
CA LEU A 103 5.54 -5.15 9.70
C LEU A 103 4.39 -4.34 10.30
N ILE A 104 4.66 -3.19 10.94
CA ILE A 104 3.60 -2.26 11.37
C ILE A 104 2.74 -1.87 10.17
N VAL A 105 3.35 -1.45 9.06
CA VAL A 105 2.62 -1.05 7.85
C VAL A 105 1.80 -2.22 7.30
N ALA A 106 2.40 -3.40 7.14
CA ALA A 106 1.72 -4.57 6.59
C ALA A 106 0.54 -5.04 7.46
N VAL A 107 0.73 -5.14 8.77
CA VAL A 107 -0.32 -5.54 9.71
C VAL A 107 -1.40 -4.45 9.83
N SER A 108 -1.02 -3.17 9.76
CA SER A 108 -1.97 -2.04 9.75
C SER A 108 -2.85 -2.08 8.49
N ILE A 109 -2.28 -2.36 7.33
CA ILE A 109 -3.04 -2.55 6.08
C ILE A 109 -4.03 -3.70 6.24
N LEU A 110 -3.59 -4.84 6.80
CA LEU A 110 -4.47 -5.98 7.08
C LEU A 110 -5.61 -5.60 8.03
N ALA A 111 -5.31 -4.87 9.11
CA ALA A 111 -6.28 -4.40 10.09
C ALA A 111 -7.33 -3.47 9.46
N ILE A 112 -6.88 -2.44 8.74
CA ILE A 112 -7.75 -1.48 8.01
C ILE A 112 -8.66 -2.24 7.05
N LEU A 113 -8.11 -3.08 6.18
CA LEU A 113 -8.89 -3.81 5.18
C LEU A 113 -9.87 -4.80 5.81
N THR A 114 -9.53 -5.38 6.96
CA THR A 114 -10.43 -6.29 7.68
C THR A 114 -11.61 -5.54 8.28
N VAL A 115 -11.36 -4.40 8.92
CA VAL A 115 -12.44 -3.58 9.50
C VAL A 115 -13.37 -3.05 8.42
N ILE A 116 -12.85 -2.45 7.34
CA ILE A 116 -13.70 -1.91 6.26
C ILE A 116 -14.49 -3.02 5.55
N ARG A 117 -13.88 -4.20 5.34
CA ARG A 117 -14.53 -5.34 4.68
C ARG A 117 -15.77 -5.85 5.42
N HIS A 118 -15.74 -5.84 6.75
CA HIS A 118 -16.85 -6.31 7.60
C HIS A 118 -17.74 -5.17 8.14
N THR A 119 -17.54 -3.95 7.63
CA THR A 119 -18.38 -2.78 7.95
C THR A 119 -18.91 -2.16 6.65
N ARG A 120 -18.25 -1.11 6.14
CA ARG A 120 -18.74 -0.29 5.04
C ARG A 120 -18.82 -1.03 3.70
N ALA A 121 -17.93 -1.99 3.44
CA ALA A 121 -17.98 -2.77 2.21
C ALA A 121 -19.21 -3.70 2.16
N GLU A 122 -19.70 -4.17 3.31
CA GLU A 122 -20.93 -4.97 3.36
C GLU A 122 -22.19 -4.10 3.26
N GLU A 123 -22.12 -2.86 3.74
CA GLU A 123 -23.18 -1.85 3.55
C GLU A 123 -23.31 -1.47 2.08
N GLU A 124 -22.19 -1.14 1.43
CA GLU A 124 -22.15 -0.76 0.01
C GLU A 124 -22.64 -1.86 -0.92
N ASN A 125 -22.39 -3.14 -0.58
CA ASN A 125 -22.83 -4.28 -1.38
C ASN A 125 -24.25 -4.78 -1.02
N GLY A 126 -24.99 -4.08 -0.16
CA GLY A 126 -26.34 -4.45 0.28
C GLY A 126 -26.44 -5.70 1.17
N SER A 127 -25.34 -6.43 1.37
CA SER A 127 -25.30 -7.64 2.21
C SER A 127 -25.65 -7.35 3.67
N ALA A 128 -25.30 -6.15 4.13
CA ALA A 128 -25.64 -5.63 5.43
C ALA A 128 -27.16 -5.55 5.69
N GLU A 129 -27.97 -5.23 4.67
CA GLU A 129 -29.43 -5.11 4.81
C GLU A 129 -30.06 -6.47 5.12
N LEU A 130 -29.59 -7.51 4.42
CA LEU A 130 -30.02 -8.90 4.65
C LEU A 130 -29.63 -9.40 6.04
N VAL A 131 -28.51 -8.93 6.59
CA VAL A 131 -28.08 -9.28 7.95
C VAL A 131 -28.90 -8.52 8.99
N LEU A 132 -29.17 -7.23 8.76
CA LEU A 132 -29.94 -6.38 9.67
C LEU A 132 -31.45 -6.67 9.67
N SER A 133 -31.98 -7.33 8.62
CA SER A 133 -33.35 -7.84 8.63
C SER A 133 -33.53 -9.08 9.53
N SER A 134 -32.43 -9.67 10.00
CA SER A 134 -32.42 -10.75 10.99
C SER A 134 -32.30 -10.21 12.43
N VAL A 135 -32.31 -11.08 13.44
CA VAL A 135 -32.23 -10.69 14.87
C VAL A 135 -30.79 -10.31 15.24
N VAL A 136 -30.30 -9.20 14.68
CA VAL A 136 -28.94 -8.67 14.90
C VAL A 136 -29.02 -7.26 15.48
N GLY A 137 -28.27 -7.01 16.54
CA GLY A 137 -28.22 -5.69 17.18
C GLY A 137 -27.43 -4.67 16.36
N ARG A 138 -27.78 -3.38 16.50
CA ARG A 138 -27.18 -2.26 15.73
C ARG A 138 -25.65 -2.23 15.77
N HIS A 139 -25.04 -2.48 16.94
CA HIS A 139 -23.57 -2.42 17.13
C HIS A 139 -22.88 -3.77 16.87
N ALA A 140 -23.63 -4.85 16.65
CA ALA A 140 -23.08 -6.20 16.56
C ALA A 140 -22.12 -6.35 15.36
N ARG A 141 -22.37 -5.66 14.24
CA ARG A 141 -21.54 -5.72 13.03
C ARG A 141 -20.19 -5.03 13.23
N THR A 142 -20.21 -3.77 13.67
CA THR A 142 -18.99 -2.99 13.96
C THR A 142 -18.17 -3.64 15.07
N ALA A 143 -18.82 -4.13 16.14
CA ALA A 143 -18.16 -4.87 17.20
C ALA A 143 -17.54 -6.20 16.69
N ALA A 144 -18.24 -6.96 15.84
CA ALA A 144 -17.69 -8.18 15.25
C ALA A 144 -16.42 -7.89 14.43
N ALA A 145 -16.45 -6.84 13.60
CA ALA A 145 -15.32 -6.44 12.78
C ALA A 145 -14.09 -6.06 13.64
N VAL A 146 -14.28 -5.27 14.69
CA VAL A 146 -13.22 -4.88 15.63
C VAL A 146 -12.69 -6.10 16.39
N ILE A 147 -13.56 -6.98 16.88
CA ILE A 147 -13.14 -8.20 17.60
C ILE A 147 -12.34 -9.13 16.69
N VAL A 148 -12.77 -9.33 15.44
CA VAL A 148 -12.01 -10.14 14.46
C VAL A 148 -10.64 -9.53 14.19
N MET A 149 -10.56 -8.20 14.02
CA MET A 149 -9.28 -7.50 13.86
C MET A 149 -8.36 -7.70 15.08
N VAL A 150 -8.86 -7.50 16.31
CA VAL A 150 -8.08 -7.75 17.53
C VAL A 150 -7.62 -9.20 17.61
N ALA A 151 -8.51 -10.16 17.35
CA ALA A 151 -8.19 -11.58 17.37
C ALA A 151 -7.08 -11.94 16.37
N VAL A 152 -7.14 -11.42 15.15
CA VAL A 152 -6.09 -11.60 14.13
C VAL A 152 -4.76 -11.01 14.60
N ASN A 153 -4.78 -9.81 15.18
CA ASN A 153 -3.59 -9.16 15.71
C ASN A 153 -2.98 -9.94 16.90
N VAL A 154 -3.81 -10.52 17.78
CA VAL A 154 -3.35 -11.40 18.87
C VAL A 154 -2.70 -12.66 18.32
N VAL A 155 -3.33 -13.30 17.33
CA VAL A 155 -2.74 -14.49 16.67
C VAL A 155 -1.41 -14.15 16.03
N LEU A 156 -1.31 -13.03 15.30
CA LEU A 156 -0.07 -12.54 14.72
C LEU A 156 1.00 -12.29 15.78
N ALA A 157 0.65 -11.62 16.88
CA ALA A 157 1.60 -11.36 17.97
C ALA A 157 2.17 -12.67 18.52
N ILE A 158 1.32 -13.67 18.74
CA ILE A 158 1.73 -15.00 19.24
C ILE A 158 2.59 -15.73 18.21
N THR A 159 2.15 -15.84 16.95
CA THR A 159 2.85 -16.63 15.93
C THR A 159 4.18 -16.01 15.53
N MET A 160 4.22 -14.68 15.38
CA MET A 160 5.46 -13.94 15.09
C MET A 160 6.45 -14.03 16.26
N THR A 161 5.96 -13.93 17.50
CA THR A 161 6.80 -14.12 18.69
C THR A 161 7.37 -15.52 18.75
N ALA A 162 6.54 -16.53 18.55
CA ALA A 162 6.97 -17.93 18.54
C ALA A 162 7.98 -18.20 17.41
N GLY A 163 7.75 -17.68 16.20
CA GLY A 163 8.63 -17.90 15.05
C GLY A 163 10.03 -17.31 15.25
N MET A 164 10.10 -16.08 15.79
CA MET A 164 11.39 -15.44 16.03
C MET A 164 12.07 -15.97 17.30
N ALA A 165 11.34 -16.27 18.38
CA ALA A 165 11.91 -16.93 19.55
C ALA A 165 12.50 -18.32 19.23
N ALA A 166 11.83 -19.09 18.35
CA ALA A 166 12.35 -20.36 17.85
C ALA A 166 13.66 -20.23 17.05
N SER A 167 13.99 -19.02 16.56
CA SER A 167 15.23 -18.72 15.86
C SER A 167 16.39 -18.30 16.80
N GLY A 168 16.18 -18.42 18.12
CA GLY A 168 17.19 -18.17 19.16
C GLY A 168 17.16 -16.77 19.77
N PHE A 169 16.13 -15.96 19.50
CA PHE A 169 15.98 -14.62 20.06
C PHE A 169 15.32 -14.63 21.45
N ALA A 170 15.64 -13.63 22.28
CA ALA A 170 15.07 -13.50 23.62
C ALA A 170 13.54 -13.32 23.55
N LEU A 171 12.80 -14.22 24.21
CA LEU A 171 11.34 -14.28 24.14
C LEU A 171 10.66 -12.97 24.57
N VAL A 172 11.17 -12.31 25.61
CA VAL A 172 10.58 -11.09 26.18
C VAL A 172 10.73 -9.91 25.20
N ASP A 173 11.91 -9.74 24.60
CA ASP A 173 12.15 -8.71 23.59
C ASP A 173 11.38 -8.96 22.30
N THR A 174 11.34 -10.22 21.83
CA THR A 174 10.52 -10.59 20.69
C THR A 174 9.03 -10.32 20.94
N ALA A 175 8.53 -10.68 22.12
CA ALA A 175 7.13 -10.44 22.50
C ALA A 175 6.82 -8.94 22.53
N ALA A 176 7.70 -8.13 23.11
CA ALA A 176 7.54 -6.68 23.14
C ALA A 176 7.49 -6.08 21.74
N MET A 177 8.39 -6.49 20.84
CA MET A 177 8.39 -6.05 19.45
C MET A 177 7.08 -6.43 18.74
N CYS A 178 6.64 -7.69 18.86
CA CYS A 178 5.43 -8.17 18.20
C CYS A 178 4.14 -7.56 18.77
N LEU A 179 4.09 -7.30 20.08
CA LEU A 179 2.99 -6.58 20.73
C LEU A 179 2.96 -5.12 20.29
N GLY A 180 4.12 -4.46 20.18
CA GLY A 180 4.22 -3.10 19.63
C GLY A 180 3.69 -3.02 18.19
N ILE A 181 4.10 -3.97 17.33
CA ILE A 181 3.63 -4.05 15.93
C ILE A 181 2.11 -4.16 15.86
N THR A 182 1.55 -5.10 16.61
CA THR A 182 0.11 -5.44 16.54
C THR A 182 -0.77 -4.43 17.27
N ALA A 183 -0.26 -3.78 18.31
CA ALA A 183 -0.93 -2.67 18.98
C ALA A 183 -0.99 -1.42 18.08
N ALA A 184 0.10 -1.07 17.40
CA ALA A 184 0.08 -0.01 16.39
C ALA A 184 -0.91 -0.31 15.27
N ALA A 185 -0.92 -1.54 14.76
CA ALA A 185 -1.90 -1.94 13.75
C ALA A 185 -3.35 -1.86 14.25
N SER A 186 -3.58 -2.14 15.54
CA SER A 186 -4.91 -2.00 16.16
C SER A 186 -5.38 -0.55 16.21
N VAL A 187 -4.48 0.42 16.40
CA VAL A 187 -4.80 1.86 16.29
C VAL A 187 -5.31 2.19 14.89
N PHE A 188 -4.64 1.73 13.84
CA PHE A 188 -5.07 2.00 12.46
C PHE A 188 -6.33 1.25 12.05
N GLY A 189 -6.55 0.03 12.56
CA GLY A 189 -7.82 -0.66 12.39
C GLY A 189 -8.98 0.02 13.14
N ALA A 190 -8.74 0.54 14.35
CA ALA A 190 -9.70 1.37 15.07
C ALA A 190 -10.00 2.68 14.33
N LEU A 191 -8.98 3.31 13.75
CA LEU A 191 -9.15 4.48 12.87
C LEU A 191 -9.99 4.12 11.64
N ALA A 192 -9.80 2.94 11.05
CA ALA A 192 -10.64 2.47 9.95
C ALA A 192 -12.12 2.29 10.36
N ALA A 193 -12.39 1.93 11.62
CA ALA A 193 -13.76 1.91 12.13
C ALA A 193 -14.35 3.32 12.20
N VAL A 194 -13.55 4.33 12.58
CA VAL A 194 -13.97 5.74 12.54
C VAL A 194 -14.22 6.19 11.09
N THR A 195 -13.30 5.93 10.16
CA THR A 195 -13.48 6.35 8.76
C THR A 195 -14.64 5.63 8.07
N ALA A 196 -14.96 4.40 8.47
CA ALA A 196 -16.16 3.68 8.02
C ALA A 196 -17.48 4.36 8.42
N GLN A 197 -17.48 5.13 9.52
CA GLN A 197 -18.64 5.93 9.93
C GLN A 197 -18.68 7.28 9.22
N LEU A 198 -17.52 7.85 8.91
CA LEU A 198 -17.40 9.17 8.28
C LEU A 198 -17.80 9.18 6.81
N TRP A 199 -17.47 8.13 6.04
CA TRP A 199 -17.73 8.07 4.59
C TRP A 199 -18.66 6.93 4.17
N ARG A 200 -19.52 7.22 3.18
CA ARG A 200 -20.46 6.27 2.56
C ARG A 200 -19.79 5.24 1.66
N GLN A 201 -18.68 5.57 0.99
CA GLN A 201 -17.97 4.58 0.15
C GLN A 201 -16.88 3.86 0.94
N ALA A 202 -16.85 2.53 0.86
CA ALA A 202 -15.79 1.71 1.45
C ALA A 202 -14.41 2.08 0.89
N ARG A 203 -14.35 2.49 -0.39
CA ARG A 203 -13.12 2.92 -1.05
C ARG A 203 -12.55 4.21 -0.44
N THR A 204 -13.37 5.24 -0.20
CA THR A 204 -12.90 6.48 0.45
C THR A 204 -12.58 6.26 1.92
N ALA A 205 -13.39 5.48 2.65
CA ALA A 205 -13.11 5.13 4.03
C ALA A 205 -11.76 4.39 4.19
N SER A 206 -11.50 3.41 3.33
CA SER A 206 -10.19 2.71 3.27
C SER A 206 -9.07 3.68 2.90
N GLY A 207 -9.28 4.50 1.86
CA GLY A 207 -8.29 5.47 1.39
C GLY A 207 -7.88 6.47 2.46
N ALA A 208 -8.85 6.99 3.23
CA ALA A 208 -8.59 7.91 4.35
C ALA A 208 -7.77 7.24 5.47
N ALA A 209 -8.11 6.00 5.85
CA ALA A 209 -7.35 5.26 6.86
C ALA A 209 -5.92 4.93 6.39
N MET A 210 -5.75 4.54 5.12
CA MET A 210 -4.43 4.31 4.52
C MET A 210 -3.61 5.60 4.41
N ALA A 211 -4.25 6.73 4.09
CA ALA A 211 -3.59 8.03 4.03
C ALA A 211 -3.11 8.48 5.43
N ALA A 212 -3.92 8.24 6.47
CA ALA A 212 -3.50 8.50 7.85
C ALA A 212 -2.34 7.60 8.29
N LEU A 213 -2.34 6.33 7.90
CA LEU A 213 -1.18 5.43 8.09
C LEU A 213 0.07 5.97 7.40
N ALA A 214 -0.03 6.36 6.13
CA ALA A 214 1.09 6.95 5.40
C ALA A 214 1.59 8.24 6.07
N ALA A 215 0.69 9.13 6.48
CA ALA A 215 1.04 10.35 7.20
C ALA A 215 1.76 10.04 8.53
N ALA A 216 1.31 9.04 9.28
CA ALA A 216 1.97 8.61 10.50
C ALA A 216 3.38 8.06 10.25
N VAL A 217 3.61 7.35 9.13
CA VAL A 217 4.95 6.90 8.71
C VAL A 217 5.86 8.10 8.42
N LEU A 218 5.34 9.12 7.73
CA LEU A 218 6.11 10.31 7.37
C LEU A 218 6.41 11.22 8.57
N ILE A 219 5.44 11.46 9.44
CA ILE A 219 5.63 12.24 10.67
C ILE A 219 6.68 11.56 11.55
N ARG A 220 6.59 10.24 11.71
CA ARG A 220 7.59 9.44 12.42
C ARG A 220 8.97 9.60 11.76
N GLY A 221 9.08 9.29 10.47
CA GLY A 221 10.36 9.33 9.77
C GLY A 221 11.02 10.71 9.79
N ALA A 222 10.25 11.78 9.54
CA ALA A 222 10.76 13.15 9.63
C ALA A 222 11.24 13.47 11.05
N GLY A 223 10.52 13.00 12.07
CA GLY A 223 10.92 13.14 13.46
C GLY A 223 12.20 12.37 13.80
N ASP A 224 12.35 11.15 13.29
CA ASP A 224 13.51 10.29 13.55
C ASP A 224 14.77 10.79 12.83
N VAL A 225 14.63 11.49 11.70
CA VAL A 225 15.75 12.15 11.00
C VAL A 225 16.27 13.37 11.78
N ILE A 226 15.41 14.08 12.52
CA ILE A 226 15.81 15.22 13.34
C ILE A 226 16.61 14.74 14.56
N ASP A 227 16.10 13.72 15.24
CA ASP A 227 16.75 13.09 16.38
C ASP A 227 16.53 11.58 16.32
N ASN A 228 17.62 10.84 16.11
CA ASN A 228 17.65 9.40 15.98
C ASN A 228 17.15 8.67 17.26
N SER A 229 17.00 9.38 18.38
CA SER A 229 16.47 8.83 19.63
C SER A 229 14.95 9.05 19.81
N GLY A 230 14.32 9.80 18.91
CA GLY A 230 12.91 10.16 18.89
C GLY A 230 12.67 11.61 19.28
N SER A 231 12.47 12.48 18.28
CA SER A 231 12.12 13.89 18.49
C SER A 231 10.64 14.09 18.88
N VAL A 232 10.29 15.27 19.40
CA VAL A 232 8.89 15.66 19.70
C VAL A 232 7.95 15.42 18.50
N LEU A 233 8.44 15.59 17.26
CA LEU A 233 7.67 15.34 16.05
C LEU A 233 7.37 13.84 15.86
N SER A 234 8.34 12.96 16.12
CA SER A 234 8.14 11.50 16.03
C SER A 234 7.06 11.02 17.01
N TRP A 235 6.97 11.65 18.19
CA TRP A 235 6.00 11.32 19.24
C TRP A 235 4.53 11.58 18.86
N PHE A 236 4.25 12.33 17.79
CA PHE A 236 2.89 12.46 17.25
C PHE A 236 2.44 11.25 16.42
N SER A 237 3.35 10.31 16.13
CA SER A 237 3.02 9.08 15.41
C SER A 237 2.87 7.90 16.35
N PRO A 238 1.75 7.15 16.31
CA PRO A 238 1.62 5.91 17.07
C PRO A 238 2.65 4.85 16.64
N ILE A 239 3.17 4.94 15.41
CA ILE A 239 4.25 4.05 14.94
C ILE A 239 5.52 4.28 15.76
N ALA A 240 5.84 5.53 16.10
CA ALA A 240 6.98 5.84 16.93
C ALA A 240 6.82 5.23 18.33
N TRP A 241 5.62 5.28 18.94
CA TRP A 241 5.40 4.68 20.26
C TRP A 241 5.72 3.19 20.29
N ALA A 242 5.35 2.46 19.23
CA ALA A 242 5.71 1.06 19.10
C ALA A 242 7.23 0.85 19.05
N GLN A 243 7.95 1.65 18.26
CA GLN A 243 9.41 1.60 18.20
C GLN A 243 10.07 2.04 19.51
N GLN A 244 9.45 2.95 20.25
CA GLN A 244 9.95 3.41 21.56
C GLN A 244 9.82 2.38 22.67
N MET A 245 9.22 1.21 22.40
CA MET A 245 9.36 0.05 23.27
C MET A 245 10.81 -0.48 23.28
N ARG A 246 11.65 -0.13 22.29
CA ARG A 246 13.10 -0.39 22.25
C ARG A 246 13.47 -1.85 22.55
N ALA A 247 12.73 -2.77 21.94
CA ALA A 247 13.01 -4.20 22.03
C ALA A 247 14.46 -4.50 21.60
N PHE A 248 15.13 -5.42 22.30
CA PHE A 248 16.55 -5.77 22.11
C PHE A 248 17.57 -4.69 22.50
N VAL A 249 17.13 -3.55 23.05
CA VAL A 249 18.03 -2.46 23.45
C VAL A 249 17.84 -2.10 24.91
N ALA A 250 16.72 -1.44 25.21
CA ALA A 250 16.41 -0.93 26.54
C ALA A 250 14.90 -0.99 26.70
N LEU A 251 14.41 -2.21 26.91
CA LEU A 251 13.01 -2.59 26.80
C LEU A 251 12.10 -1.71 27.69
N ARG A 252 11.07 -1.13 27.07
CA ARG A 252 10.08 -0.24 27.70
C ARG A 252 8.67 -0.70 27.37
N TRP A 253 7.88 -1.02 28.40
CA TRP A 253 6.49 -1.48 28.22
C TRP A 253 5.47 -0.36 28.20
N TRP A 254 5.78 0.79 28.80
CA TRP A 254 4.81 1.88 28.96
C TRP A 254 4.27 2.47 27.64
N PRO A 255 5.00 2.55 26.50
CA PRO A 255 4.43 3.06 25.25
C PRO A 255 3.30 2.18 24.70
N LEU A 256 3.26 0.89 25.07
CA LEU A 256 2.16 -0.01 24.75
C LEU A 256 0.84 0.50 25.33
N ALA A 257 0.85 1.08 26.54
CA ALA A 257 -0.34 1.63 27.16
C ALA A 257 -0.91 2.82 26.35
N LEU A 258 -0.05 3.65 25.75
CA LEU A 258 -0.48 4.75 24.87
C LEU A 258 -1.19 4.22 23.61
N LEU A 259 -0.64 3.17 22.99
CA LEU A 259 -1.24 2.52 21.82
C LEU A 259 -2.61 1.94 22.14
N LEU A 260 -2.72 1.21 23.25
CA LEU A 260 -3.98 0.62 23.70
C LEU A 260 -5.02 1.69 24.05
N ALA A 261 -4.60 2.76 24.73
CA ALA A 261 -5.47 3.89 25.06
C ALA A 261 -5.99 4.61 23.80
N LEU A 262 -5.13 4.87 22.82
CA LEU A 262 -5.52 5.50 21.56
C LEU A 262 -6.46 4.60 20.75
N ALA A 263 -6.18 3.30 20.66
CA ALA A 263 -7.07 2.35 19.98
C ALA A 263 -8.45 2.31 20.66
N ALA A 264 -8.50 2.24 21.99
CA ALA A 264 -9.76 2.25 22.75
C ALA A 264 -10.54 3.56 22.56
N ALA A 265 -9.85 4.70 22.56
CA ALA A 265 -10.47 6.01 22.31
C ALA A 265 -11.09 6.08 20.90
N LEU A 266 -10.36 5.62 19.87
CA LEU A 266 -10.86 5.57 18.49
C LEU A 266 -12.06 4.62 18.32
N ILE A 267 -12.05 3.46 18.99
CA ILE A 267 -13.20 2.55 19.03
C ILE A 267 -14.41 3.24 19.69
N GLY A 268 -14.19 3.97 20.78
CA GLY A 268 -15.23 4.77 21.44
C GLY A 268 -15.81 5.84 20.51
N VAL A 269 -14.96 6.56 19.78
CA VAL A 269 -15.39 7.54 18.78
C VAL A 269 -16.22 6.88 17.68
N ALA A 270 -15.77 5.74 17.16
CA ALA A 270 -16.52 5.00 16.13
C ALA A 270 -17.92 4.59 16.63
N ALA A 271 -18.03 4.10 17.86
CA ALA A 271 -19.32 3.75 18.47
C ALA A 271 -20.24 4.98 18.64
N VAL A 272 -19.71 6.13 19.07
CA VAL A 272 -20.50 7.36 19.17
C VAL A 272 -21.00 7.83 17.81
N LEU A 273 -20.14 7.79 16.77
CA LEU A 273 -20.55 8.15 15.41
C LEU A 273 -21.63 7.20 14.87
N GLU A 274 -21.49 5.90 15.11
CA GLU A 274 -22.46 4.87 14.70
C GLU A 274 -23.84 5.11 15.33
N THR A 275 -23.92 5.56 16.59
CA THR A 275 -25.21 5.85 17.24
C THR A 275 -25.96 7.03 16.63
N ARG A 276 -25.25 8.01 16.07
CA ARG A 276 -25.83 9.24 15.49
C ARG A 276 -26.18 9.07 14.01
N ARG A 277 -25.54 8.14 13.31
CA ARG A 277 -25.69 7.92 11.87
C ARG A 277 -26.86 6.99 11.55
N GLN A 278 -27.64 7.31 10.52
CA GLN A 278 -28.64 6.39 9.98
C GLN A 278 -27.98 5.27 9.15
N TYR A 279 -28.75 4.23 8.85
CA TYR A 279 -28.28 3.14 7.99
C TYR A 279 -28.05 3.64 6.56
N ASP A 280 -26.99 3.15 5.90
CA ASP A 280 -26.45 3.60 4.61
C ASP A 280 -26.03 5.08 4.52
N ASP A 281 -26.32 5.90 5.54
CA ASP A 281 -25.87 7.28 5.62
C ASP A 281 -24.38 7.39 6.00
N ALA A 282 -23.83 8.61 5.93
CA ALA A 282 -22.47 8.96 6.33
C ALA A 282 -22.46 10.28 7.11
N VAL A 283 -21.52 10.43 8.06
CA VAL A 283 -21.41 11.70 8.82
C VAL A 283 -20.97 12.85 7.91
N LEU A 284 -20.14 12.56 6.90
CA LEU A 284 -19.77 13.53 5.87
C LEU A 284 -20.66 13.37 4.65
N ALA A 285 -21.28 14.47 4.23
CA ALA A 285 -22.12 14.51 3.04
C ALA A 285 -21.33 14.10 1.78
N SER A 286 -21.96 13.28 0.94
CA SER A 286 -21.41 12.92 -0.36
C SER A 286 -21.53 14.10 -1.33
N SER A 287 -20.43 14.51 -1.95
CA SER A 287 -20.44 15.60 -2.95
C SER A 287 -21.26 15.27 -4.21
N GLY A 288 -21.57 13.98 -4.45
CA GLY A 288 -22.31 13.51 -5.61
C GLY A 288 -23.83 13.63 -5.50
N GLU A 289 -24.35 13.86 -4.29
CA GLU A 289 -25.80 13.97 -4.04
C GLU A 289 -26.31 15.41 -4.17
N HIS A 290 -25.46 16.33 -4.68
CA HIS A 290 -25.82 17.72 -4.85
C HIS A 290 -26.60 17.95 -6.15
N PRO A 291 -27.79 18.61 -6.11
CA PRO A 291 -28.58 18.91 -7.32
C PRO A 291 -27.83 19.72 -8.39
N GLY A 292 -26.77 20.44 -8.00
CA GLY A 292 -25.91 21.23 -8.90
C GLY A 292 -24.56 20.57 -9.25
N ALA A 293 -24.41 19.25 -9.10
CA ALA A 293 -23.16 18.57 -9.42
C ALA A 293 -22.80 18.78 -10.91
N ARG A 294 -21.55 19.19 -11.18
CA ARG A 294 -21.09 19.42 -12.55
C ARG A 294 -21.10 18.10 -13.32
N PRO A 295 -21.72 18.03 -14.51
CA PRO A 295 -21.73 16.82 -15.31
C PRO A 295 -20.29 16.47 -15.71
N VAL A 296 -19.99 15.17 -15.67
CA VAL A 296 -18.68 14.68 -16.12
C VAL A 296 -18.70 14.58 -17.64
N GLY A 297 -17.88 15.38 -18.31
CA GLY A 297 -17.82 15.47 -19.77
C GLY A 297 -17.18 14.23 -20.40
N GLY A 298 -18.01 13.39 -21.03
CA GLY A 298 -17.58 12.24 -21.83
C GLY A 298 -16.92 11.11 -21.04
N VAL A 299 -16.66 10.00 -21.73
CA VAL A 299 -16.10 8.79 -21.10
C VAL A 299 -14.65 8.95 -20.64
N PHE A 300 -13.86 9.76 -21.34
CA PHE A 300 -12.51 10.07 -20.90
C PHE A 300 -12.49 10.87 -19.59
N GLY A 301 -13.35 11.89 -19.48
CA GLY A 301 -13.53 12.65 -18.24
C GLY A 301 -14.00 11.74 -17.09
N LEU A 302 -14.91 10.80 -17.38
CA LEU A 302 -15.36 9.81 -16.40
C LEU A 302 -14.20 8.97 -15.87
N GLN A 303 -13.35 8.45 -16.76
CA GLN A 303 -12.16 7.67 -16.37
C GLN A 303 -11.23 8.50 -15.47
N LEU A 304 -10.98 9.77 -15.82
CA LEU A 304 -10.14 10.65 -14.99
C LEU A 304 -10.74 10.90 -13.61
N VAL A 305 -12.05 11.19 -13.52
CA VAL A 305 -12.72 11.47 -12.24
C VAL A 305 -12.77 10.22 -11.36
N THR A 306 -13.03 9.04 -11.94
CA THR A 306 -13.06 7.77 -11.21
C THR A 306 -11.68 7.38 -10.69
N HIS A 307 -10.63 7.58 -11.49
CA HIS A 307 -9.27 7.21 -11.12
C HIS A 307 -8.49 8.31 -10.37
N ARG A 308 -9.01 9.54 -10.25
CA ARG A 308 -8.30 10.68 -9.61
C ARG A 308 -7.70 10.35 -8.24
N GLY A 309 -8.45 9.64 -7.39
CA GLY A 309 -7.98 9.28 -6.05
C GLY A 309 -6.83 8.28 -6.09
N LEU A 310 -6.88 7.32 -7.03
CA LEU A 310 -5.80 6.37 -7.28
C LEU A 310 -4.57 7.12 -7.81
N THR A 311 -4.74 8.00 -8.79
CA THR A 311 -3.64 8.79 -9.38
C THR A 311 -2.98 9.69 -8.35
N MET A 312 -3.76 10.42 -7.55
CA MET A 312 -3.22 11.30 -6.50
C MET A 312 -2.47 10.51 -5.43
N GLY A 313 -3.04 9.39 -4.95
CA GLY A 313 -2.38 8.55 -3.95
C GLY A 313 -1.05 7.99 -4.42
N TRP A 314 -1.01 7.44 -5.64
CA TRP A 314 0.23 6.94 -6.23
C TRP A 314 1.24 8.04 -6.58
N ALA A 315 0.78 9.20 -7.05
CA ALA A 315 1.65 10.34 -7.35
C ALA A 315 2.36 10.84 -6.09
N ILE A 316 1.63 11.00 -4.98
CA ILE A 316 2.21 11.38 -3.68
C ILE A 316 3.19 10.30 -3.21
N ALA A 317 2.81 9.02 -3.26
CA ALA A 317 3.67 7.92 -2.83
C ALA A 317 4.99 7.87 -3.64
N LEU A 318 4.91 8.01 -4.96
CA LEU A 318 6.09 8.01 -5.83
C LEU A 318 6.94 9.28 -5.70
N LEU A 319 6.32 10.45 -5.46
CA LEU A 319 7.05 11.68 -5.15
C LEU A 319 7.90 11.50 -3.89
N VAL A 320 7.30 10.98 -2.83
CA VAL A 320 7.99 10.75 -1.55
C VAL A 320 9.05 9.66 -1.68
N ALA A 321 8.72 8.53 -2.32
CA ALA A 321 9.68 7.46 -2.56
C ALA A 321 10.85 7.93 -3.42
N GLY A 322 10.56 8.72 -4.46
CA GLY A 322 11.57 9.38 -5.28
C GLY A 322 12.48 10.27 -4.43
N ALA A 323 11.92 11.15 -3.61
CA ALA A 323 12.70 12.02 -2.73
C ALA A 323 13.61 11.24 -1.76
N ALA A 324 13.09 10.15 -1.19
CA ALA A 324 13.88 9.25 -0.35
C ALA A 324 15.05 8.64 -1.14
N PHE A 325 14.80 8.05 -2.31
CA PHE A 325 15.85 7.48 -3.16
C PHE A 325 16.89 8.52 -3.57
N GLY A 326 16.46 9.69 -4.05
CA GLY A 326 17.37 10.76 -4.45
C GLY A 326 18.25 11.24 -3.30
N SER A 327 17.71 11.33 -2.09
CA SER A 327 18.49 11.74 -0.91
C SER A 327 19.58 10.74 -0.53
N MET A 328 19.45 9.46 -0.92
CA MET A 328 20.47 8.43 -0.71
C MET A 328 21.68 8.59 -1.61
N THR A 329 21.57 9.35 -2.72
CA THR A 329 22.66 9.47 -3.68
C THR A 329 23.93 10.02 -3.04
N LYS A 330 23.83 11.09 -2.24
CA LYS A 330 24.98 11.64 -1.53
C LYS A 330 25.63 10.62 -0.60
N SER A 331 24.82 9.92 0.19
CA SER A 331 25.33 8.90 1.11
C SER A 331 26.00 7.73 0.39
N LEU A 332 25.51 7.33 -0.78
CA LEU A 332 26.15 6.32 -1.62
C LEU A 332 27.50 6.82 -2.16
N LEU A 333 27.58 8.09 -2.58
CA LEU A 333 28.83 8.71 -3.03
C LEU A 333 29.85 8.81 -1.89
N ASP A 334 29.41 9.20 -0.70
CA ASP A 334 30.27 9.28 0.49
C ASP A 334 30.76 7.89 0.88
N ALA A 335 29.87 6.89 0.94
CA ALA A 335 30.24 5.50 1.22
C ALA A 335 31.20 4.89 0.17
N ALA A 336 31.14 5.36 -1.08
CA ALA A 336 32.08 4.95 -2.12
C ALA A 336 33.52 5.41 -1.84
N ARG A 337 33.73 6.47 -1.05
CA ARG A 337 35.08 6.92 -0.66
C ARG A 337 35.74 5.97 0.32
N ASP A 338 34.94 5.37 1.19
CA ASP A 338 35.41 4.53 2.29
C ASP A 338 35.34 3.02 1.97
N ASN A 339 34.63 2.63 0.90
CA ASN A 339 34.43 1.23 0.51
C ASN A 339 34.81 0.97 -0.95
N GLU A 340 35.90 0.25 -1.15
CA GLU A 340 36.45 -0.05 -2.48
C GLU A 340 35.48 -0.82 -3.39
N LEU A 341 34.56 -1.62 -2.81
CA LEU A 341 33.56 -2.36 -3.57
C LEU A 341 32.52 -1.40 -4.17
N ILE A 342 32.04 -0.45 -3.36
CA ILE A 342 31.11 0.60 -3.81
C ILE A 342 31.82 1.53 -4.79
N ALA A 343 33.09 1.87 -4.54
CA ALA A 343 33.92 2.65 -5.44
C ALA A 343 34.03 1.99 -6.83
N ARG A 344 34.30 0.69 -6.89
CA ARG A 344 34.40 -0.07 -8.14
C ARG A 344 33.06 -0.11 -8.89
N MET A 345 31.94 -0.29 -8.19
CA MET A 345 30.62 -0.24 -8.81
C MET A 345 30.33 1.16 -9.39
N LEU A 346 30.63 2.21 -8.64
CA LEU A 346 30.41 3.58 -9.06
C LEU A 346 31.36 3.98 -10.22
N SER A 347 32.59 3.48 -10.24
CA SER A 347 33.52 3.70 -11.35
C SER A 347 33.11 2.99 -12.64
N ALA A 348 32.41 1.85 -12.53
CA ALA A 348 31.99 1.06 -13.68
C ALA A 348 30.72 1.61 -14.35
N GLN A 349 29.78 2.16 -13.56
CA GLN A 349 28.47 2.63 -14.06
C GLN A 349 28.29 4.15 -14.02
N GLY A 350 29.15 4.87 -13.31
CA GLY A 350 28.98 6.29 -13.02
C GLY A 350 27.78 6.56 -12.10
N THR A 351 27.62 7.82 -11.72
CA THR A 351 26.43 8.31 -10.99
C THR A 351 25.14 8.13 -11.80
N ASP A 352 25.25 8.22 -13.13
CA ASP A 352 24.13 8.01 -14.05
C ASP A 352 23.56 6.59 -14.00
N GLY A 353 24.38 5.56 -13.79
CA GLY A 353 23.89 4.18 -13.60
C GLY A 353 23.09 4.00 -12.32
N VAL A 354 23.48 4.69 -11.23
CA VAL A 354 22.71 4.72 -9.97
C VAL A 354 21.35 5.38 -10.20
N TYR A 355 21.33 6.54 -10.88
CA TYR A 355 20.09 7.22 -11.21
C TYR A 355 19.17 6.40 -12.12
N THR A 356 19.75 5.70 -13.10
CA THR A 356 18.99 4.80 -13.97
C THR A 356 18.33 3.70 -13.15
N THR A 357 19.08 3.06 -12.24
CA THR A 357 18.55 1.98 -11.38
C THR A 357 17.43 2.48 -10.47
N MET A 358 17.61 3.64 -9.82
CA MET A 358 16.57 4.28 -8.99
C MET A 358 15.31 4.61 -9.80
N THR A 359 15.49 5.17 -11.00
CA THR A 359 14.37 5.52 -11.88
C THR A 359 13.65 4.27 -12.39
N GLN A 360 14.37 3.19 -12.69
CA GLN A 360 13.79 1.88 -13.05
C GLN A 360 12.95 1.30 -11.91
N PHE A 361 13.38 1.41 -10.65
CA PHE A 361 12.58 0.97 -9.50
C PHE A 361 11.28 1.76 -9.36
N LEU A 362 11.35 3.09 -9.49
CA LEU A 362 10.16 3.94 -9.45
C LEU A 362 9.22 3.68 -10.64
N ALA A 363 9.76 3.49 -11.84
CA ALA A 363 9.00 3.16 -13.03
C ALA A 363 8.35 1.77 -12.96
N ALA A 364 9.03 0.79 -12.35
CA ALA A 364 8.47 -0.54 -12.11
C ALA A 364 7.22 -0.44 -11.21
N ALA A 365 7.23 0.41 -10.19
CA ALA A 365 6.05 0.66 -9.35
C ALA A 365 4.88 1.28 -10.15
N THR A 366 5.17 2.20 -11.09
CA THR A 366 4.15 2.79 -11.99
C THR A 366 3.46 1.75 -12.88
N THR A 367 4.11 0.63 -13.22
CA THR A 367 3.46 -0.45 -14.00
C THR A 367 2.23 -1.02 -13.30
N ALA A 368 2.26 -1.14 -11.97
CA ALA A 368 1.13 -1.63 -11.20
C ALA A 368 -0.07 -0.66 -11.26
N TYR A 369 0.18 0.65 -11.23
CA TYR A 369 -0.87 1.66 -11.43
C TYR A 369 -1.53 1.51 -12.79
N VAL A 370 -0.73 1.43 -13.86
CA VAL A 370 -1.22 1.29 -15.24
C VAL A 370 -2.12 0.07 -15.38
N VAL A 371 -1.66 -1.09 -14.90
CA VAL A 371 -2.44 -2.32 -14.95
C VAL A 371 -3.71 -2.22 -14.12
N ASN A 372 -3.68 -1.58 -12.95
CA ASN A 372 -4.86 -1.44 -12.09
C ASN A 372 -5.95 -0.56 -12.72
N VAL A 373 -5.58 0.48 -13.47
CA VAL A 373 -6.53 1.29 -14.25
C VAL A 373 -7.18 0.44 -15.35
N ILE A 374 -6.39 -0.27 -16.14
CA ILE A 374 -6.91 -1.04 -17.28
C ILE A 374 -7.74 -2.25 -16.85
N VAL A 375 -7.27 -3.01 -15.86
CA VAL A 375 -8.02 -4.14 -15.28
C VAL A 375 -9.29 -3.65 -14.55
N GLY A 376 -9.34 -2.37 -14.16
CA GLY A 376 -10.53 -1.71 -13.66
C GLY A 376 -11.74 -1.91 -14.58
N ILE A 377 -11.55 -1.90 -15.90
CA ILE A 377 -12.61 -2.13 -16.88
C ILE A 377 -13.28 -3.49 -16.67
N SER A 378 -12.52 -4.56 -16.42
CA SER A 378 -13.09 -5.88 -16.16
C SER A 378 -13.88 -5.92 -14.85
N ARG A 379 -13.48 -5.15 -13.83
CA ARG A 379 -14.25 -5.03 -12.59
C ARG A 379 -15.53 -4.21 -12.78
N ASP A 380 -15.48 -3.22 -13.66
CA ASP A 380 -16.65 -2.42 -14.03
C ASP A 380 -17.65 -3.25 -14.82
N GLU A 381 -17.19 -4.20 -15.66
CA GLU A 381 -18.03 -5.23 -16.28
C GLU A 381 -18.66 -6.14 -15.20
N GLU A 382 -17.85 -6.76 -14.33
CA GLU A 382 -18.33 -7.68 -13.28
C GLU A 382 -19.32 -7.06 -12.27
N SER A 383 -19.29 -5.74 -12.11
CA SER A 383 -20.19 -5.00 -11.21
C SER A 383 -21.42 -4.41 -11.92
N GLY A 384 -21.54 -4.54 -13.25
CA GLY A 384 -22.62 -3.96 -14.05
C GLY A 384 -22.49 -2.44 -14.27
N ALA A 385 -21.50 -1.77 -13.65
CA ALA A 385 -21.27 -0.33 -13.83
C ALA A 385 -20.88 0.03 -15.27
N GLY A 386 -20.15 -0.87 -15.94
CA GLY A 386 -19.79 -0.71 -17.35
C GLY A 386 -21.00 -0.76 -18.28
N GLU A 387 -22.04 -1.52 -17.94
CA GLU A 387 -23.26 -1.62 -18.75
C GLU A 387 -24.01 -0.30 -18.78
N ALA A 388 -24.09 0.42 -17.66
CA ALA A 388 -24.74 1.72 -17.59
C ALA A 388 -24.10 2.76 -18.56
N VAL A 389 -22.79 2.67 -18.76
CA VAL A 389 -22.07 3.54 -19.72
C VAL A 389 -22.27 3.07 -21.16
N LEU A 390 -22.21 1.76 -21.40
CA LEU A 390 -22.32 1.17 -22.74
C LEU A 390 -23.77 1.13 -23.26
N ALA A 391 -24.77 1.28 -22.39
CA ALA A 391 -26.15 1.51 -22.77
C ALA A 391 -26.36 2.89 -23.42
N GLY A 392 -25.45 3.84 -23.17
CA GLY A 392 -25.40 5.12 -23.87
C GLY A 392 -24.81 5.01 -25.28
N SER A 393 -24.66 6.15 -25.97
CA SER A 393 -24.08 6.21 -27.32
C SER A 393 -22.54 6.14 -27.31
N VAL A 394 -21.96 5.19 -26.58
CA VAL A 394 -20.51 5.00 -26.42
C VAL A 394 -20.08 3.69 -27.07
N SER A 395 -19.14 3.77 -28.01
CA SER A 395 -18.56 2.55 -28.59
C SER A 395 -17.63 1.86 -27.58
N ARG A 396 -17.62 0.52 -27.59
CA ARG A 396 -16.68 -0.32 -26.80
C ARG A 396 -15.21 0.06 -27.06
N TRP A 397 -14.91 0.47 -28.30
CA TRP A 397 -13.59 0.97 -28.69
C TRP A 397 -13.22 2.28 -27.97
N ALA A 398 -14.14 3.25 -27.96
CA ALA A 398 -13.94 4.52 -27.26
C ALA A 398 -13.80 4.30 -25.74
N TRP A 399 -14.55 3.35 -25.17
CA TRP A 399 -14.43 2.98 -23.76
C TRP A 399 -13.02 2.49 -23.41
N LEU A 400 -12.51 1.48 -24.13
CA LEU A 400 -11.17 0.94 -23.90
C LEU A 400 -10.06 1.98 -24.13
N LEU A 401 -10.14 2.74 -25.23
CA LEU A 401 -9.14 3.77 -25.53
C LEU A 401 -9.16 4.90 -24.51
N SER A 402 -10.33 5.27 -23.98
CA SER A 402 -10.43 6.30 -22.95
C SER A 402 -9.74 5.87 -21.65
N ALA A 403 -9.89 4.60 -21.26
CA ALA A 403 -9.18 4.04 -20.11
C ALA A 403 -7.67 3.95 -20.37
N LEU A 404 -7.24 3.59 -21.59
CA LEU A 404 -5.84 3.58 -21.97
C LEU A 404 -5.22 4.98 -21.92
N GLY A 405 -5.91 5.98 -22.46
CA GLY A 405 -5.49 7.38 -22.39
C GLY A 405 -5.40 7.87 -20.94
N ALA A 406 -6.38 7.53 -20.10
CA ALA A 406 -6.37 7.89 -18.68
C ALA A 406 -5.23 7.20 -17.91
N ALA A 407 -4.94 5.93 -18.22
CA ALA A 407 -3.82 5.19 -17.65
C ALA A 407 -2.47 5.84 -18.04
N LEU A 408 -2.31 6.23 -19.30
CA LEU A 408 -1.09 6.89 -19.80
C LEU A 408 -0.91 8.30 -19.23
N LEU A 409 -1.98 9.09 -19.16
CA LEU A 409 -1.94 10.42 -18.55
C LEU A 409 -1.59 10.32 -17.06
N GLY A 410 -2.21 9.37 -16.36
CA GLY A 410 -1.86 9.08 -14.98
C GLY A 410 -0.42 8.60 -14.83
N ALA A 411 0.07 7.72 -15.71
CA ALA A 411 1.45 7.26 -15.70
C ALA A 411 2.44 8.41 -15.94
N ALA A 412 2.13 9.36 -16.83
CA ALA A 412 2.95 10.55 -17.05
C ALA A 412 3.03 11.43 -15.77
N VAL A 413 1.89 11.63 -15.09
CA VAL A 413 1.86 12.34 -13.79
C VAL A 413 2.71 11.60 -12.76
N LEU A 414 2.53 10.29 -12.63
CA LEU A 414 3.27 9.45 -11.67
C LEU A 414 4.77 9.45 -11.93
N LEU A 415 5.20 9.29 -13.19
CA LEU A 415 6.61 9.34 -13.58
C LEU A 415 7.19 10.74 -13.37
N GLY A 416 6.44 11.79 -13.69
CA GLY A 416 6.81 13.17 -13.42
C GLY A 416 7.02 13.41 -11.91
N CYS A 417 6.08 12.98 -11.07
CA CYS A 417 6.22 13.04 -9.61
C CYS A 417 7.39 12.21 -9.09
N ALA A 418 7.58 10.99 -9.59
CA ALA A 418 8.69 10.11 -9.22
C ALA A 418 10.06 10.74 -9.54
N GLY A 419 10.22 11.24 -10.77
CA GLY A 419 11.43 11.89 -11.24
C GLY A 419 11.67 13.23 -10.55
N LEU A 420 10.62 14.00 -10.28
CA LEU A 420 10.69 15.24 -9.50
C LEU A 420 11.15 14.96 -8.07
N GLY A 421 10.58 13.93 -7.43
CA GLY A 421 10.99 13.48 -6.09
C GLY A 421 12.46 13.10 -6.08
N ASN A 422 12.86 12.20 -6.98
CA ASN A 422 14.25 11.74 -7.12
C ASN A 422 15.21 12.92 -7.39
N GLY A 423 14.79 13.81 -8.28
CA GLY A 423 15.46 15.07 -8.60
C GLY A 423 15.65 15.98 -7.39
N LEU A 424 14.59 16.25 -6.62
CA LEU A 424 14.66 17.07 -5.41
C LEU A 424 15.57 16.44 -4.35
N GLY A 425 15.44 15.13 -4.12
CA GLY A 425 16.28 14.41 -3.16
C GLY A 425 17.77 14.50 -3.52
N ALA A 426 18.12 14.23 -4.78
CA ALA A 426 19.51 14.26 -5.23
C ALA A 426 20.04 15.69 -5.39
N GLY A 427 19.29 16.56 -6.06
CA GLY A 427 19.70 17.93 -6.36
C GLY A 427 19.88 18.81 -5.12
N LEU A 428 19.03 18.65 -4.10
CA LEU A 428 19.18 19.38 -2.84
C LEU A 428 20.34 18.86 -2.00
N THR A 429 20.60 17.55 -2.00
CA THR A 429 21.69 16.98 -1.19
C THR A 429 23.07 17.22 -1.81
N LEU A 430 23.15 17.21 -3.14
CA LEU A 430 24.38 17.43 -3.92
C LEU A 430 24.61 18.90 -4.29
N ASN A 431 23.67 19.81 -3.99
CA ASN A 431 23.68 21.21 -4.43
C ASN A 431 23.75 21.37 -5.97
N GLU A 432 23.08 20.48 -6.70
CA GLU A 432 23.03 20.44 -8.17
C GLU A 432 21.59 20.62 -8.67
N PRO A 433 21.07 21.85 -8.78
CA PRO A 433 19.67 22.09 -9.11
C PRO A 433 19.28 21.61 -10.53
N HIS A 434 20.25 21.54 -11.45
CA HIS A 434 20.03 21.02 -12.81
C HIS A 434 19.64 19.53 -12.82
N THR A 435 20.03 18.77 -11.80
CA THR A 435 19.70 17.35 -11.63
C THR A 435 18.19 17.14 -11.44
N ILE A 436 17.46 18.14 -10.92
CA ILE A 436 16.01 18.06 -10.70
C ILE A 436 15.26 17.87 -12.03
N LEU A 437 15.50 18.78 -12.98
CA LEU A 437 14.87 18.73 -14.30
C LEU A 437 15.37 17.52 -15.10
N ARG A 438 16.67 17.18 -14.97
CA ARG A 438 17.27 16.03 -15.66
C ARG A 438 16.60 14.71 -15.24
N LEU A 439 16.43 14.46 -13.94
CA LEU A 439 15.81 13.24 -13.44
C LEU A 439 14.30 13.20 -13.68
N THR A 440 13.63 14.35 -13.66
CA THR A 440 12.21 14.46 -14.06
C THR A 440 12.03 14.06 -15.53
N GLY A 441 12.86 14.61 -16.43
CA GLY A 441 12.86 14.24 -17.85
C GLY A 441 13.23 12.78 -18.09
N ALA A 442 14.21 12.26 -17.35
CA ALA A 442 14.61 10.85 -17.42
C ALA A 442 13.47 9.90 -17.02
N ALA A 443 12.71 10.22 -15.98
CA ALA A 443 11.56 9.43 -15.58
C ALA A 443 10.46 9.43 -16.65
N LEU A 444 10.20 10.57 -17.32
CA LEU A 444 9.24 10.64 -18.42
C LEU A 444 9.65 9.82 -19.65
N ALA A 445 10.94 9.53 -19.83
CA ALA A 445 11.41 8.63 -20.88
C ALA A 445 10.88 7.17 -20.73
N PHE A 446 10.36 6.80 -19.57
CA PHE A 446 9.70 5.51 -19.33
C PHE A 446 8.24 5.45 -19.81
N LEU A 447 7.68 6.56 -20.34
CA LEU A 447 6.29 6.59 -20.79
C LEU A 447 5.97 5.57 -21.92
N PRO A 448 6.85 5.35 -22.92
CA PRO A 448 6.64 4.28 -23.91
C PRO A 448 6.63 2.88 -23.28
N ALA A 449 7.43 2.65 -22.24
CA ALA A 449 7.41 1.39 -21.50
C ALA A 449 6.06 1.19 -20.79
N MET A 450 5.49 2.25 -20.21
CA MET A 450 4.15 2.21 -19.62
C MET A 450 3.07 1.94 -20.69
N ALA A 451 3.22 2.46 -21.90
CA ALA A 451 2.31 2.18 -23.01
C ALA A 451 2.31 0.71 -23.42
N VAL A 452 3.48 0.06 -23.45
CA VAL A 452 3.57 -1.39 -23.71
C VAL A 452 2.83 -2.17 -22.63
N VAL A 453 3.06 -1.86 -21.34
CA VAL A 453 2.38 -2.53 -20.23
C VAL A 453 0.86 -2.30 -20.26
N ALA A 454 0.43 -1.07 -20.56
CA ALA A 454 -0.98 -0.73 -20.72
C ALA A 454 -1.63 -1.53 -21.85
N ALA A 455 -0.95 -1.67 -22.98
CA ALA A 455 -1.43 -2.43 -24.13
C ALA A 455 -1.50 -3.94 -23.86
N VAL A 456 -0.54 -4.51 -23.11
CA VAL A 456 -0.59 -5.91 -22.64
C VAL A 456 -1.80 -6.12 -21.72
N ALA A 457 -2.03 -5.22 -20.77
CA ALA A 457 -3.19 -5.29 -19.88
C ALA A 457 -4.51 -5.15 -20.66
N ALA A 458 -4.57 -4.25 -21.63
CA ALA A 458 -5.75 -4.05 -22.49
C ALA A 458 -6.06 -5.29 -23.32
N LEU A 459 -5.02 -5.95 -23.86
CA LEU A 459 -5.16 -7.23 -24.54
C LEU A 459 -5.68 -8.32 -23.58
N GLY A 460 -5.18 -8.35 -22.35
CA GLY A 460 -5.67 -9.25 -21.30
C GLY A 460 -7.16 -9.06 -21.00
N VAL A 461 -7.60 -7.81 -20.86
CA VAL A 461 -9.01 -7.45 -20.68
C VAL A 461 -9.84 -7.88 -21.89
N ALA A 462 -9.37 -7.61 -23.11
CA ALA A 462 -10.04 -8.01 -24.34
C ALA A 462 -10.22 -9.52 -24.46
N LEU A 463 -9.25 -10.31 -23.99
CA LEU A 463 -9.24 -11.78 -24.01
C LEU A 463 -9.95 -12.44 -22.81
N ARG A 464 -10.64 -11.69 -21.93
CA ARG A 464 -11.22 -12.21 -20.66
C ARG A 464 -10.17 -12.84 -19.72
N ARG A 465 -8.93 -12.35 -19.78
CA ARG A 465 -7.80 -12.79 -18.95
C ARG A 465 -7.10 -11.56 -18.33
N PRO A 466 -7.76 -10.80 -17.44
CA PRO A 466 -7.18 -9.61 -16.82
C PRO A 466 -5.88 -9.90 -16.04
N GLY A 467 -5.66 -11.15 -15.63
CA GLY A 467 -4.41 -11.61 -15.01
C GLY A 467 -3.16 -11.44 -15.87
N LEU A 468 -3.29 -11.35 -17.20
CA LEU A 468 -2.15 -11.10 -18.10
C LEU A 468 -1.45 -9.76 -17.81
N GLY A 469 -2.21 -8.73 -17.39
CA GLY A 469 -1.61 -7.46 -16.97
C GLY A 469 -0.70 -7.63 -15.75
N TRP A 470 -1.15 -8.39 -14.74
CA TRP A 470 -0.35 -8.65 -13.53
C TRP A 470 0.85 -9.55 -13.81
N LEU A 471 0.77 -10.45 -14.79
CA LEU A 471 1.92 -11.20 -15.26
C LEU A 471 2.98 -10.28 -15.88
N ALA A 472 2.58 -9.23 -16.62
CA ALA A 472 3.51 -8.24 -17.15
C ALA A 472 4.23 -7.46 -16.03
N VAL A 473 3.50 -7.04 -14.99
CA VAL A 473 4.09 -6.39 -13.79
C VAL A 473 5.07 -7.34 -13.10
N THR A 474 4.66 -8.59 -12.89
CA THR A 474 5.50 -9.62 -12.27
C THR A 474 6.78 -9.85 -13.06
N PHE A 475 6.66 -9.90 -14.39
CA PHE A 475 7.81 -10.04 -15.28
C PHE A 475 8.76 -8.85 -15.18
N VAL A 476 8.25 -7.62 -15.20
CA VAL A 476 9.07 -6.40 -15.03
C VAL A 476 9.83 -6.42 -13.69
N VAL A 477 9.14 -6.73 -12.59
CA VAL A 477 9.74 -6.79 -11.25
C VAL A 477 10.74 -7.94 -11.16
N ALA A 478 10.41 -9.13 -11.64
CA ALA A 478 11.31 -10.28 -11.62
C ALA A 478 12.56 -10.03 -12.47
N ALA A 479 12.43 -9.45 -13.66
CA ALA A 479 13.56 -9.10 -14.51
C ALA A 479 14.48 -8.08 -13.83
N LEU A 480 13.91 -7.06 -13.16
CA LEU A 480 14.67 -6.01 -12.51
C LEU A 480 15.38 -6.47 -11.22
N TYR A 481 14.69 -7.17 -10.33
CA TYR A 481 15.22 -7.56 -9.02
C TYR A 481 15.91 -8.92 -9.02
N LEU A 482 15.34 -9.89 -9.73
CA LEU A 482 15.79 -11.28 -9.71
C LEU A 482 16.58 -11.64 -10.97
N GLY A 483 16.60 -10.82 -12.01
CA GLY A 483 17.24 -11.17 -13.29
C GLY A 483 18.71 -11.53 -13.14
N ALA A 484 19.47 -10.70 -12.43
CA ALA A 484 20.87 -10.98 -12.12
C ALA A 484 21.03 -12.16 -11.15
N LEU A 485 20.16 -12.26 -10.14
CA LEU A 485 20.22 -13.29 -9.09
C LEU A 485 19.93 -14.70 -9.64
N LEU A 486 18.92 -14.82 -10.52
CA LEU A 486 18.53 -16.03 -11.23
C LEU A 486 19.42 -16.30 -12.45
N ARG A 487 20.38 -15.43 -12.75
CA ARG A 487 21.26 -15.50 -13.93
C ARG A 487 20.46 -15.67 -15.25
N LEU A 488 19.36 -14.92 -15.39
CA LEU A 488 18.53 -14.98 -16.58
C LEU A 488 19.30 -14.56 -17.84
N PRO A 489 18.99 -15.16 -19.01
CA PRO A 489 19.65 -14.77 -20.24
C PRO A 489 19.31 -13.31 -20.59
N ARG A 490 20.30 -12.58 -21.14
CA ARG A 490 20.19 -11.13 -21.39
C ARG A 490 18.96 -10.75 -22.19
N TRP A 491 18.62 -11.52 -23.23
CA TRP A 491 17.45 -11.26 -24.08
C TRP A 491 16.14 -11.23 -23.29
N LEU A 492 16.04 -11.96 -22.17
CA LEU A 492 14.84 -12.01 -21.33
C LEU A 492 14.75 -10.79 -20.42
N ILE A 493 15.87 -10.35 -19.83
CA ILE A 493 15.93 -9.09 -19.06
C ILE A 493 15.62 -7.92 -19.99
N ASP A 494 16.19 -7.96 -21.18
CA ASP A 494 16.00 -7.02 -22.28
C ASP A 494 14.60 -7.07 -22.93
N ALA A 495 13.77 -8.07 -22.63
CA ALA A 495 12.39 -8.07 -23.07
C ALA A 495 11.51 -7.19 -22.17
N SER A 496 11.97 -6.85 -20.96
CA SER A 496 11.28 -5.92 -20.07
C SER A 496 11.36 -4.48 -20.62
N PRO A 497 10.21 -3.82 -20.87
CA PRO A 497 10.18 -2.44 -21.35
C PRO A 497 10.85 -1.45 -20.39
N VAL A 498 10.78 -1.74 -19.08
CA VAL A 498 11.42 -0.91 -18.05
C VAL A 498 12.93 -1.13 -18.03
N SER A 499 13.39 -2.39 -18.11
CA SER A 499 14.84 -2.70 -18.08
C SER A 499 15.56 -2.22 -19.34
N ARG A 500 14.87 -2.17 -20.49
CA ARG A 500 15.39 -1.58 -21.74
C ARG A 500 15.55 -0.08 -21.70
N THR A 501 14.79 0.62 -20.87
CA THR A 501 14.90 2.07 -20.72
C THR A 501 15.98 2.37 -19.69
N THR A 502 17.08 2.99 -20.14
CA THR A 502 18.27 3.28 -19.34
C THR A 502 18.48 4.78 -19.13
N ALA A 503 17.42 5.58 -19.05
CA ALA A 503 17.52 7.00 -18.75
C ALA A 503 17.84 7.24 -17.25
N PRO A 504 18.73 8.19 -16.89
CA PRO A 504 19.40 9.17 -17.76
C PRO A 504 20.70 8.69 -18.42
N SER A 505 21.24 7.51 -18.09
CA SER A 505 22.55 7.07 -18.60
C SER A 505 22.63 6.95 -20.12
N SER A 506 21.56 6.50 -20.77
CA SER A 506 21.45 6.53 -22.23
C SER A 506 19.97 6.53 -22.66
N ILE A 507 19.64 7.41 -23.61
CA ILE A 507 18.30 7.52 -24.18
C ILE A 507 18.39 7.06 -25.64
N SER A 508 17.92 5.84 -25.92
CA SER A 508 17.84 5.31 -27.28
C SER A 508 16.50 5.68 -27.92
N VAL A 509 16.53 6.65 -28.83
CA VAL A 509 15.34 7.07 -29.60
C VAL A 509 14.74 5.88 -30.36
N ALA A 510 15.58 5.00 -30.90
CA ALA A 510 15.14 3.79 -31.57
C ALA A 510 14.35 2.85 -30.63
N ALA A 511 14.84 2.63 -29.41
CA ALA A 511 14.14 1.79 -28.44
C ALA A 511 12.78 2.38 -28.04
N LEU A 512 12.71 3.69 -27.81
CA LEU A 512 11.46 4.40 -27.50
C LEU A 512 10.46 4.33 -28.67
N ALA A 513 10.93 4.51 -29.90
CA ALA A 513 10.11 4.41 -31.10
C ALA A 513 9.55 2.99 -31.28
N VAL A 514 10.39 1.96 -31.13
CA VAL A 514 9.96 0.55 -31.21
C VAL A 514 8.93 0.23 -30.14
N MET A 515 9.14 0.65 -28.89
CA MET A 515 8.16 0.46 -27.81
C MET A 515 6.82 1.13 -28.12
N THR A 516 6.85 2.35 -28.66
CA THR A 516 5.64 3.10 -29.03
C THR A 516 4.89 2.40 -30.16
N LEU A 517 5.58 1.90 -31.18
CA LEU A 517 4.98 1.14 -32.28
C LEU A 517 4.36 -0.18 -31.81
N ILE A 518 5.06 -0.92 -30.92
CA ILE A 518 4.53 -2.14 -30.31
C ILE A 518 3.27 -1.83 -29.51
N ALA A 519 3.30 -0.80 -28.65
CA ALA A 519 2.16 -0.40 -27.85
C ALA A 519 0.96 0.01 -28.73
N ALA A 520 1.19 0.75 -29.81
CA ALA A 520 0.14 1.15 -30.75
C ALA A 520 -0.48 -0.07 -31.45
N GLY A 521 0.35 -0.98 -31.98
CA GLY A 521 -0.12 -2.21 -32.64
C GLY A 521 -0.95 -3.09 -31.69
N MET A 522 -0.45 -3.33 -30.48
CA MET A 522 -1.17 -4.10 -29.46
C MET A 522 -2.48 -3.44 -29.03
N THR A 523 -2.50 -2.11 -28.90
CA THR A 523 -3.71 -1.36 -28.58
C THR A 523 -4.78 -1.51 -29.66
N VAL A 524 -4.37 -1.44 -30.94
CA VAL A 524 -5.30 -1.63 -32.07
C VAL A 524 -5.89 -3.03 -32.05
N ILE A 525 -5.08 -4.06 -31.79
CA ILE A 525 -5.53 -5.45 -31.67
C ILE A 525 -6.49 -5.60 -30.49
N ALA A 526 -6.14 -5.06 -29.32
CA ALA A 526 -6.95 -5.14 -28.11
C ALA A 526 -8.33 -4.49 -28.31
N GLY A 527 -8.37 -3.28 -28.90
CA GLY A 527 -9.64 -2.62 -29.20
C GLY A 527 -10.48 -3.40 -30.20
N TRP A 528 -9.86 -4.06 -31.18
CA TRP A 528 -10.60 -4.76 -32.23
C TRP A 528 -11.25 -6.03 -31.68
N LEU A 529 -10.51 -6.76 -30.83
CA LEU A 529 -11.01 -7.89 -30.06
C LEU A 529 -12.13 -7.45 -29.11
N TYR A 530 -11.91 -6.36 -28.37
CA TYR A 530 -12.89 -5.85 -27.39
C TYR A 530 -14.20 -5.41 -28.06
N ARG A 531 -14.13 -4.83 -29.26
CA ARG A 531 -15.33 -4.46 -30.03
C ARG A 531 -16.15 -5.67 -30.47
N ARG A 532 -15.50 -6.79 -30.83
CA ARG A 532 -16.17 -8.00 -31.33
C ARG A 532 -16.71 -8.90 -30.22
N ARG A 533 -16.29 -8.68 -28.98
CA ARG A 533 -16.65 -9.49 -27.81
C ARG A 533 -17.88 -8.92 -27.11
N ASP A 534 -18.81 -9.77 -26.69
CA ASP A 534 -19.91 -9.38 -25.81
C ASP A 534 -19.45 -9.04 -24.39
N VAL A 535 -20.10 -8.00 -23.86
CA VAL A 535 -20.01 -7.56 -22.46
C VAL A 535 -20.71 -8.62 -21.61
N VAL A 536 -20.14 -8.93 -20.44
CA VAL A 536 -20.63 -9.97 -19.53
C VAL A 536 -21.42 -9.33 -18.42
#